data_AF-A0A9D7T4I8-F1
#
_entry.id   AF-A0A9D7T4I8-F1
#
_cell.length_a   1.000
_cell.length_b   1.000
_cell.length_c   1.000
_cell.angle_alpha   90.00
_cell.angle_beta   90.00
_cell.angle_gamma   90.00
#
_symmetry.space_group_name_H-M   'P 1'
#
loop_
_entity.id
_entity.type
_entity.pdbx_description
1 polymer ?
#
loop_
_entity_poly.entity_id
_entity_poly.type
_entity_poly.pdbx_seq_one_letter_code
_entity_poly.pdbx_strand_id
1 'polypeptide(L)'
;MANDPRLDESIAWIRNHPSATNHNIPSKLREGWVYDRDEDPALPGYQLAVFTYGLCQHRLIGGAGNSFTISAAELLHLFELWQMKLGLAEVNEKTEVKTKPLPLYDFPADEQIECWCG
;
A
#
# COMPACT_ATOMS: atom_id res chain seq x y z
N MET A 1 11.47 6.76 21.44
CA MET A 1 11.72 6.71 20.00
C MET A 1 11.20 8.02 19.44
N ALA A 2 11.99 8.76 18.67
CA ALA A 2 11.49 9.98 18.04
C ALA A 2 10.35 9.62 17.07
N ASN A 3 9.26 10.37 17.07
CA ASN A 3 8.20 10.21 16.07
C ASN A 3 8.80 10.50 14.69
N ASP A 4 8.66 9.58 13.74
CA ASP A 4 8.94 9.86 12.33
C ASP A 4 7.71 10.60 11.76
N PRO A 5 7.81 11.91 11.44
CA PRO A 5 6.67 12.68 10.95
C PRO A 5 6.10 12.13 9.65
N ARG A 6 6.89 11.38 8.87
CA ARG A 6 6.42 10.72 7.64
C ARG A 6 5.46 9.58 7.96
N LEU A 7 5.72 8.86 9.05
CA LEU A 7 4.87 7.77 9.50
C LEU A 7 3.55 8.33 10.05
N ASP A 8 3.60 9.43 10.81
CA ASP A 8 2.40 10.12 11.30
C ASP A 8 1.53 10.64 10.14
N GLU A 9 2.14 11.25 9.12
CA GLU A 9 1.44 11.72 7.90
C GLU A 9 0.76 10.55 7.16
N SER A 10 1.49 9.44 7.01
CA SER A 10 1.00 8.23 6.34
C SER A 10 -0.17 7.60 7.09
N ILE A 11 -0.04 7.45 8.41
CA ILE A 11 -1.08 6.92 9.30
C ILE A 11 -2.33 7.79 9.26
N ALA A 12 -2.17 9.11 9.32
CA ALA A 12 -3.29 10.05 9.26
C ALA A 12 -4.04 9.95 7.94
N TRP A 13 -3.33 9.84 6.81
CA TRP A 13 -3.95 9.67 5.50
C TRP A 13 -4.71 8.35 5.40
N ILE A 14 -4.08 7.22 5.75
CA ILE A 14 -4.69 5.89 5.71
C ILE A 14 -5.98 5.88 6.53
N ARG A 15 -5.97 6.51 7.71
CA ARG A 15 -7.12 6.54 8.60
C ARG A 15 -8.36 7.17 8.00
N ASN A 16 -8.15 8.20 7.18
CA ASN A 16 -9.21 8.96 6.54
C ASN A 16 -9.65 8.36 5.19
N HIS A 17 -8.96 7.34 4.68
CA HIS A 17 -9.23 6.73 3.37
C HIS A 17 -9.27 5.19 3.45
N PRO A 18 -10.20 4.59 4.22
CA PRO A 18 -10.26 3.14 4.44
C PRO A 18 -10.57 2.32 3.18
N SER A 19 -11.13 2.96 2.15
CA SER A 19 -11.47 2.36 0.86
C SER A 19 -10.64 2.94 -0.28
N ALA A 20 -9.47 3.51 0.02
CA ALA A 20 -8.57 4.02 -1.00
C ALA A 20 -8.18 2.93 -2.00
N THR A 21 -8.05 3.36 -3.25
CA THR A 21 -7.37 2.62 -4.31
C THR A 21 -5.96 3.17 -4.49
N ASN A 22 -5.13 2.44 -5.24
CA ASN A 22 -3.79 2.89 -5.62
C ASN A 22 -3.79 4.25 -6.35
N HIS A 23 -4.88 4.64 -7.01
CA HIS A 23 -5.02 5.94 -7.67
C HIS A 23 -5.29 7.11 -6.71
N ASN A 24 -5.74 6.84 -5.49
CA ASN A 24 -6.09 7.90 -4.54
C ASN A 24 -4.89 8.43 -3.76
N ILE A 25 -3.76 7.72 -3.79
CA ILE A 25 -2.58 8.04 -2.99
C ILE A 25 -1.91 9.31 -3.53
N PRO A 26 -1.73 10.37 -2.71
CA PRO A 26 -0.96 11.53 -3.11
C PRO A 26 0.47 11.15 -3.51
N SER A 27 0.98 11.72 -4.61
CA SER A 27 2.29 11.36 -5.17
C SER A 27 3.42 11.44 -4.13
N LYS A 28 3.42 12.48 -3.29
CA LYS A 28 4.39 12.65 -2.18
C LYS A 28 4.38 11.48 -1.18
N LEU A 29 3.19 10.96 -0.83
CA LEU A 29 3.11 9.81 0.06
C LEU A 29 3.57 8.54 -0.65
N ARG A 30 3.12 8.35 -1.90
CA ARG A 30 3.50 7.19 -2.71
C ARG A 30 5.01 7.08 -2.88
N GLU A 31 5.69 8.18 -3.19
CA GLU A 31 7.16 8.23 -3.33
C GLU A 31 7.87 7.76 -2.07
N GLY A 32 7.37 8.10 -0.87
CA GLY A 32 7.93 7.60 0.38
C GLY A 32 7.59 6.13 0.66
N TRP A 33 6.46 5.64 0.15
CA TRP A 33 5.96 4.29 0.42
C TRP A 33 6.54 3.21 -0.50
N VAL A 34 7.03 3.62 -1.68
CA VAL A 34 7.77 2.72 -2.57
C VAL A 34 9.07 2.31 -1.86
N TYR A 35 9.33 1.01 -1.88
CA TYR A 35 10.58 0.44 -1.42
C TYR A 35 11.44 0.09 -2.63
N ASP A 36 12.61 0.71 -2.71
CA ASP A 36 13.64 0.36 -3.67
C ASP A 36 14.73 -0.47 -2.98
N ARG A 37 14.81 -1.75 -3.36
CA ARG A 37 15.78 -2.69 -2.81
C ARG A 37 17.21 -2.38 -3.25
N ASP A 38 17.38 -1.73 -4.41
CA ASP A 38 18.70 -1.40 -4.94
C ASP A 38 19.29 -0.17 -4.20
N GLU A 39 18.43 0.73 -3.71
CA GLU A 39 18.83 1.89 -2.92
C GLU A 39 18.99 1.58 -1.41
N ASP A 40 18.13 0.72 -0.84
CA ASP A 40 18.22 0.31 0.56
C ASP A 40 18.12 -1.23 0.70
N PRO A 41 19.24 -1.95 0.85
CA PRO A 41 19.22 -3.40 1.00
C PRO A 41 18.75 -3.86 2.40
N ALA A 42 18.55 -2.93 3.35
CA ALA A 42 18.04 -3.26 4.67
C ALA A 42 16.53 -3.55 4.62
N LEU A 43 16.00 -4.17 5.68
CA LEU A 43 14.57 -4.43 5.79
C LEU A 43 13.78 -3.11 5.68
N PRO A 44 12.66 -3.07 4.91
CA PRO A 44 11.89 -1.85 4.62
C PRO A 44 11.10 -1.37 5.84
N GLY A 45 11.78 -0.95 6.91
CA GLY A 45 11.15 -0.73 8.22
C GLY A 45 10.03 0.30 8.19
N TYR A 46 10.23 1.41 7.49
CA TYR A 46 9.23 2.46 7.33
C TYR A 46 8.04 1.99 6.46
N GLN A 47 8.32 1.47 5.26
CA GLN A 47 7.30 1.06 4.30
C GLN A 47 6.48 -0.13 4.83
N LEU A 48 7.14 -1.09 5.49
CA LEU A 48 6.48 -2.21 6.14
C LEU A 48 5.60 -1.73 7.30
N ALA A 49 6.01 -0.72 8.07
CA ALA A 49 5.17 -0.14 9.13
C ALA A 49 3.92 0.54 8.56
N VAL A 50 4.08 1.33 7.49
CA VAL A 50 2.96 1.97 6.76
C VAL A 50 1.98 0.91 6.23
N PHE A 51 2.49 -0.08 5.52
CA PHE A 51 1.68 -1.18 4.98
C PHE A 51 0.95 -1.95 6.09
N THR A 52 1.68 -2.35 7.14
CA THR A 52 1.11 -3.13 8.25
C THR A 52 -0.01 -2.35 8.95
N TYR A 53 0.17 -1.05 9.19
CA TYR A 53 -0.89 -0.22 9.77
C TYR A 53 -2.15 -0.21 8.88
N GLY A 54 -1.99 0.03 7.58
CA GLY A 54 -3.11 0.05 6.64
C GLY A 54 -3.83 -1.28 6.52
N LEU A 55 -3.09 -2.39 6.47
CA LEU A 55 -3.67 -3.74 6.46
C LEU A 55 -4.46 -4.02 7.76
N CYS A 56 -3.89 -3.70 8.92
CA CYS A 56 -4.56 -3.84 10.21
C CYS A 56 -5.85 -3.01 10.26
N GLN A 57 -5.77 -1.75 9.84
CA GLN A 57 -6.93 -0.88 9.81
C GLN A 57 -8.02 -1.41 8.88
N HIS A 58 -7.65 -1.86 7.68
CA HIS A 58 -8.59 -2.44 6.72
C HIS A 58 -9.28 -3.70 7.28
N ARG A 59 -8.53 -4.66 7.85
CA ARG A 59 -9.10 -5.89 8.42
C ARG A 59 -10.00 -5.62 9.64
N LEU A 60 -9.60 -4.70 10.52
CA LEU A 60 -10.39 -4.35 11.71
C LEU A 60 -11.69 -3.62 11.35
N ILE A 61 -11.68 -2.75 10.35
CA ILE A 61 -12.90 -2.06 9.87
C ILE A 61 -13.78 -3.02 9.05
N GLY A 62 -13.18 -3.89 8.24
CA GLY A 62 -13.86 -4.84 7.36
C GLY A 62 -14.54 -6.04 8.06
N GLY A 63 -14.55 -6.07 9.40
CA GLY A 63 -15.30 -7.07 10.15
C GLY A 63 -14.55 -8.35 10.48
N ALA A 64 -13.21 -8.38 10.41
CA ALA A 64 -12.42 -9.52 10.89
C ALA A 64 -12.48 -9.74 12.42
N GLY A 65 -13.35 -9.00 13.12
CA GLY A 65 -13.43 -8.95 14.58
C GLY A 65 -12.34 -8.06 15.19
N ASN A 66 -12.23 -8.09 16.52
CA ASN A 66 -11.25 -7.27 17.25
C ASN A 66 -9.81 -7.82 17.18
N SER A 67 -9.58 -8.94 16.49
CA SER A 67 -8.28 -9.59 16.41
C SER A 67 -8.18 -10.47 15.17
N PHE A 68 -7.00 -10.50 14.55
CA PHE A 68 -6.63 -11.45 13.52
C PHE A 68 -5.17 -11.84 13.66
N THR A 69 -4.79 -12.96 13.07
CA THR A 69 -3.40 -13.41 12.98
C THR A 69 -2.98 -13.44 11.52
N ILE A 70 -1.74 -13.05 11.25
CA ILE A 70 -1.11 -13.14 9.94
C ILE A 70 0.30 -13.70 10.12
N SER A 71 0.69 -14.64 9.27
CA SER A 71 2.06 -15.16 9.31
C SER A 71 3.04 -14.13 8.74
N ALA A 72 4.31 -14.19 9.14
CA ALA A 72 5.32 -13.30 8.57
C ALA A 72 5.46 -13.48 7.04
N ALA A 73 5.35 -14.72 6.55
CA ALA A 73 5.41 -15.02 5.11
C ALA A 73 4.21 -14.42 4.35
N GLU A 74 3.00 -14.54 4.89
CA GLU A 74 1.80 -13.92 4.31
C GLU A 74 1.91 -12.39 4.33
N LEU A 75 2.38 -11.79 5.44
CA LEU A 75 2.56 -10.34 5.53
C LEU A 75 3.53 -9.81 4.47
N LEU A 76 4.66 -10.49 4.27
CA LEU A 76 5.63 -10.11 3.24
C LEU A 76 5.07 -10.30 1.83
N HIS A 77 4.33 -11.38 1.58
CA HIS A 77 3.67 -11.58 0.29
C HIS A 77 2.66 -10.47 -0.02
N LEU A 78 1.81 -10.10 0.93
CA LEU A 78 0.85 -9.00 0.75
C LEU A 78 1.56 -7.64 0.61
N PHE A 79 2.70 -7.45 1.27
CA PHE A 79 3.53 -6.25 1.09
C PHE A 79 4.07 -6.16 -0.35
N GLU A 80 4.53 -7.26 -0.94
CA GLU A 80 4.99 -7.29 -2.34
C GLU A 80 3.85 -6.96 -3.32
N LEU A 81 2.66 -7.50 -3.10
CA LEU A 81 1.47 -7.15 -3.89
C LEU A 81 1.11 -5.66 -3.73
N TRP A 82 1.25 -5.13 -2.52
CA TRP A 82 1.03 -3.71 -2.26
C TRP A 82 2.05 -2.83 -3.00
N GLN A 83 3.33 -3.19 -3.01
CA GLN A 83 4.37 -2.49 -3.78
C GLN A 83 4.06 -2.48 -5.29
N MET A 84 3.55 -3.59 -5.84
CA MET A 84 3.08 -3.65 -7.23
C MET A 84 1.96 -2.63 -7.49
N LYS A 85 0.98 -2.51 -6.58
CA LYS A 85 -0.10 -1.52 -6.69
C LYS A 85 0.42 -0.08 -6.69
N LEU A 86 1.42 0.23 -5.87
CA LEU A 86 2.08 1.54 -5.88
C LEU A 86 2.76 1.81 -7.23
N GLY A 87 3.46 0.83 -7.78
CA GLY A 87 4.07 0.93 -9.11
C GLY A 87 3.04 1.19 -10.22
N LEU A 88 1.88 0.52 -10.18
CA LEU A 88 0.79 0.77 -11.14
C LEU A 88 0.22 2.18 -11.05
N ALA A 89 0.16 2.76 -9.84
CA ALA A 89 -0.27 4.14 -9.67
C ALA A 89 0.73 5.13 -10.28
N GLU A 90 2.02 4.84 -10.17
CA GLU A 90 3.06 5.64 -10.80
C GLU A 90 3.01 5.57 -12.33
N VAL A 91 2.84 4.37 -12.91
CA VAL A 91 2.61 4.21 -14.36
C VAL A 91 1.41 5.02 -14.81
N ASN A 92 0.29 4.92 -14.08
CA ASN A 92 -0.94 5.64 -14.39
C ASN A 92 -0.78 7.17 -14.39
N GLU A 93 0.03 7.70 -13.47
CA GLU A 93 0.28 9.14 -13.35
C GLU A 93 1.30 9.65 -14.36
N LYS A 94 2.40 8.92 -14.57
CA LYS A 94 3.56 9.39 -15.33
C LYS A 94 3.53 9.02 -16.82
N THR A 95 2.58 8.20 -17.25
CA THR A 95 2.51 7.70 -18.64
C THR A 95 1.11 7.84 -19.25
N GLU A 96 1.03 7.57 -20.56
CA GLU A 96 -0.23 7.45 -21.31
C GLU A 96 -1.01 6.18 -20.98
N VAL A 97 -0.36 5.17 -20.38
CA VAL A 97 -1.00 3.94 -19.94
C VAL A 97 -1.82 4.21 -18.68
N LYS A 98 -3.10 3.87 -18.72
CA LYS A 98 -4.03 3.94 -17.59
C LYS A 98 -4.29 2.55 -17.05
N THR A 99 -4.49 2.48 -15.74
CA THR A 99 -4.75 1.22 -15.03
C THR A 99 -6.11 1.29 -14.36
N LYS A 100 -6.79 0.14 -14.23
CA LYS A 100 -7.98 0.08 -13.37
C LYS A 100 -7.57 0.36 -11.91
N PRO A 101 -8.31 1.20 -11.18
CA PRO A 101 -8.06 1.40 -9.75
C PRO A 101 -8.16 0.07 -8.99
N LEU A 102 -7.12 -0.26 -8.22
CA LEU A 102 -7.09 -1.45 -7.37
C LEU A 102 -7.20 -1.05 -5.89
N PRO A 103 -8.02 -1.75 -5.08
CA PRO A 103 -8.11 -1.49 -3.64
C PRO A 103 -6.73 -1.57 -2.98
N LEU A 104 -6.42 -0.64 -2.09
CA LEU A 104 -5.05 -0.52 -1.58
C LEU A 104 -4.67 -1.63 -0.58
N TYR A 105 -5.64 -2.10 0.23
CA TYR A 105 -5.40 -3.06 1.32
C TYR A 105 -6.28 -4.32 1.25
N ASP A 106 -6.94 -4.52 0.11
CA ASP A 106 -7.65 -5.76 -0.21
C ASP A 106 -6.90 -6.49 -1.33
N PHE A 107 -6.85 -7.82 -1.28
CA PHE A 107 -6.00 -8.66 -2.13
C PHE A 107 -6.75 -9.90 -2.61
N PRO A 108 -7.71 -9.73 -3.54
CA PRO A 108 -8.45 -10.87 -4.07
C PRO A 108 -7.52 -11.83 -4.82
N ALA A 109 -7.75 -13.13 -4.68
CA ALA A 109 -6.90 -14.17 -5.28
C ALA A 109 -6.89 -14.11 -6.83
N ASP A 110 -7.94 -13.55 -7.42
CA ASP A 110 -8.13 -13.34 -8.85
C ASP A 110 -7.98 -11.86 -9.25
N GLU A 111 -7.23 -11.05 -8.47
CA GLU A 111 -6.96 -9.66 -8.85
C GLU A 111 -6.30 -9.58 -10.23
N GLN A 112 -6.93 -8.85 -11.16
CA GLN A 112 -6.41 -8.65 -12.51
C GLN A 112 -5.99 -7.20 -12.73
N ILE A 113 -4.86 -7.03 -13.41
CA ILE A 113 -4.38 -5.73 -13.86
C ILE A 113 -4.98 -5.47 -15.24
N GLU A 114 -5.89 -4.51 -15.31
CA GLU A 114 -6.47 -4.04 -16.57
C GLU A 114 -5.81 -2.71 -16.96
N CYS A 115 -5.28 -2.63 -18.19
CA CYS A 115 -4.59 -1.47 -18.72
C CYS A 115 -5.16 -1.03 -20.07
N TRP A 116 -5.15 0.28 -20.35
CA TRP A 116 -5.52 0.84 -21.65
C TRP A 116 -4.69 2.09 -21.95
N CYS A 117 -4.59 2.46 -23.23
CA CYS A 117 -4.02 3.75 -23.62
C CYS A 117 -5.09 4.84 -23.52
N GLY A 118 -4.75 5.96 -22.89
CA GLY A 118 -5.59 7.15 -22.80
C GLY A 118 -5.60 7.99 -24.07
#